data_AF-A0A250VMN4-F1
#
_entry.id   AF-A0A250VMN4-F1
#
_cell.length_a   1.000
_cell.length_b   1.000
_cell.length_c   1.000
_cell.angle_alpha   90.00
_cell.angle_beta   90.00
_cell.angle_gamma   90.00
#
_symmetry.space_group_name_H-M   'P 1'
#
loop_
_entity.id
_entity.type
_entity.pdbx_description
1 polymer ?
#
loop_
_entity_poly.entity_id
_entity_poly.type
_entity_poly.pdbx_seq_one_letter_code
_entity_poly.pdbx_strand_id
1 'polypeptide(L)'
;MEFYEKLQALGKGPRDSDEANPTQADVMAKGKVAQVVSTPGGANVVIQNNPALKGKLGFFPIPGKSADKPGAVFTGGSDLVIPTASTKQDTAYTFVHELTGDTWQKKLAVAMSYVPNKTTLASAVAADPGAAAMAVGAAQGHATPNTPGWAAVEAKNPIKDYMTAVLTGGDIQKKATTASEAITAAMNSGS
;
A
#
# COMPACT_ATOMS: atom_id res chain seq x y z
N MET A 1 1.06 -16.60 -9.76
CA MET A 1 2.25 -16.52 -8.88
C MET A 1 3.59 -16.63 -9.61
N GLU A 2 3.66 -17.14 -10.83
CA GLU A 2 4.92 -17.31 -11.60
C GLU A 2 5.85 -16.08 -11.60
N PHE A 3 5.29 -14.87 -11.75
CA PHE A 3 6.08 -13.63 -11.68
C PHE A 3 6.81 -13.46 -10.34
N TYR A 4 6.11 -13.71 -9.22
CA TYR A 4 6.67 -13.57 -7.89
C TYR A 4 7.67 -14.70 -7.57
N GLU A 5 7.49 -15.91 -8.10
CA GLU A 5 8.51 -16.97 -8.01
C GLU A 5 9.80 -16.57 -8.74
N LYS A 6 9.68 -16.04 -9.96
CA LYS A 6 10.82 -15.51 -10.71
C LYS A 6 11.51 -14.38 -9.94
N LEU A 7 10.74 -13.42 -9.42
CA LEU A 7 11.28 -12.32 -8.63
C LEU A 7 12.00 -12.81 -7.37
N GLN A 8 11.39 -13.74 -6.64
CA GLN A 8 11.98 -14.33 -5.43
C GLN A 8 13.27 -15.10 -5.73
N ALA A 9 13.35 -15.78 -6.89
CA ALA A 9 14.55 -16.50 -7.30
C ALA A 9 15.75 -15.58 -7.63
N LEU A 10 15.52 -14.29 -7.91
CA LEU A 10 16.58 -13.30 -8.14
C LEU A 10 17.25 -12.81 -6.85
N GLY A 11 16.68 -13.13 -5.69
CA GLY A 11 17.12 -12.62 -4.39
C GLY A 11 17.24 -13.68 -3.32
N LYS A 12 17.61 -13.24 -2.12
CA LYS A 12 17.66 -14.06 -0.89
C LYS A 12 16.72 -13.53 0.19
N GLY A 13 15.68 -12.80 -0.23
CA GLY A 13 14.65 -12.34 0.70
C GLY A 13 13.92 -13.53 1.35
N PRO A 14 13.37 -13.38 2.56
CA PRO A 14 12.52 -14.39 3.17
C PRO A 14 11.27 -14.64 2.31
N ARG A 15 10.77 -15.89 2.30
CA ARG A 15 9.60 -16.31 1.50
C ARG A 15 8.27 -16.16 2.24
N ASP A 16 8.36 -15.91 3.53
CA ASP A 16 7.29 -16.00 4.52
C ASP A 16 7.32 -14.84 5.53
N SER A 17 8.11 -13.80 5.25
CA SER A 17 8.13 -12.61 6.11
C SER A 17 6.85 -11.81 6.00
N ASP A 18 6.48 -11.17 7.10
CA ASP A 18 5.52 -10.08 7.11
C ASP A 18 6.22 -8.73 6.82
N GLU A 19 5.41 -7.67 6.79
CA GLU A 19 5.82 -6.32 6.52
C GLU A 19 6.41 -5.55 7.73
N ALA A 20 6.32 -6.12 8.93
CA ALA A 20 6.61 -5.45 10.19
C ALA A 20 7.84 -6.02 10.92
N ASN A 21 8.25 -7.26 10.64
CA ASN A 21 9.21 -8.03 11.43
C ASN A 21 10.35 -8.60 10.56
N PRO A 22 11.39 -7.81 10.21
CA PRO A 22 11.55 -6.38 10.47
C PRO A 22 10.87 -5.50 9.41
N THR A 23 10.68 -4.22 9.72
CA THR A 23 10.13 -3.26 8.75
C THR A 23 11.03 -3.11 7.53
N GLN A 24 10.46 -2.74 6.37
CA GLN A 24 11.27 -2.51 5.15
C GLN A 24 12.25 -1.35 5.34
N ALA A 25 11.89 -0.37 6.17
CA ALA A 25 12.77 0.74 6.48
C ALA A 25 14.04 0.28 7.20
N ASP A 26 13.90 -0.63 8.17
CA ASP A 26 15.04 -1.24 8.87
C ASP A 26 15.90 -2.11 7.95
N VAL A 27 15.27 -2.84 7.03
CA VAL A 27 15.98 -3.65 6.04
C VAL A 27 16.81 -2.78 5.10
N MET A 28 16.23 -1.70 4.57
CA MET A 28 16.92 -0.76 3.69
C MET A 28 18.05 -0.03 4.43
N ALA A 29 17.80 0.41 5.67
CA ALA A 29 18.77 1.12 6.50
C ALA A 29 20.06 0.32 6.75
N LYS A 30 20.01 -1.01 6.70
CA LYS A 30 21.20 -1.88 6.78
C LYS A 30 22.13 -1.78 5.56
N GLY A 31 21.71 -1.16 4.46
CA GLY A 31 22.52 -0.93 3.26
C GLY A 31 22.83 -2.19 2.45
N LYS A 32 22.08 -3.28 2.67
CA LYS A 32 22.25 -4.57 1.96
C LYS A 32 21.19 -4.83 0.89
N VAL A 33 20.19 -3.97 0.80
CA VAL A 33 19.09 -4.04 -0.16
C VAL A 33 19.12 -2.76 -0.99
N ALA A 34 18.94 -2.89 -2.31
CA ALA A 34 18.98 -1.76 -3.23
C ALA A 34 17.61 -1.09 -3.42
N GLN A 35 16.52 -1.82 -3.19
CA GLN A 35 15.16 -1.36 -3.47
C GLN A 35 14.18 -1.92 -2.43
N VAL A 36 13.23 -1.09 -1.99
CA VAL A 36 12.10 -1.49 -1.15
C VAL A 36 10.82 -0.90 -1.72
N VAL A 37 9.72 -1.64 -1.59
CA VAL A 37 8.37 -1.10 -1.77
C VAL A 37 7.95 -0.52 -0.43
N SER A 38 7.50 0.73 -0.42
CA SER A 38 7.20 1.45 0.81
C SER A 38 5.97 2.33 0.67
N THR A 39 5.37 2.66 1.80
CA THR A 39 4.26 3.60 1.93
C THR A 39 4.76 5.04 2.13
N PRO A 40 3.87 6.05 2.06
CA PRO A 40 4.23 7.43 2.36
C PRO A 40 5.01 7.58 3.68
N GLY A 41 6.08 8.37 3.65
CA GLY A 41 6.95 8.62 4.80
C GLY A 41 8.06 7.58 5.03
N GLY A 42 8.04 6.43 4.36
CA GLY A 42 9.02 5.36 4.57
C GLY A 42 10.49 5.78 4.37
N ALA A 43 10.77 6.66 3.40
CA ALA A 43 12.13 7.17 3.19
C ALA A 43 12.64 8.03 4.34
N ASN A 44 11.76 8.77 5.03
CA ASN A 44 12.14 9.52 6.23
C ASN A 44 12.55 8.56 7.34
N VAL A 45 11.82 7.45 7.52
CA VAL A 45 12.16 6.41 8.50
C VAL A 45 13.49 5.73 8.14
N VAL A 46 13.74 5.42 6.86
CA VAL A 46 15.04 4.90 6.40
C VAL A 46 16.18 5.86 6.76
N ILE A 47 16.01 7.16 6.52
CA ILE A 47 17.02 8.18 6.83
C ILE A 47 17.19 8.35 8.35
N GLN A 48 16.12 8.27 9.14
CA GLN A 48 16.21 8.29 10.60
C GLN A 48 17.02 7.10 11.11
N ASN A 49 16.79 5.90 10.56
CA ASN A 49 17.46 4.68 10.98
C ASN A 49 18.88 4.57 10.40
N ASN A 50 19.18 5.26 9.30
CA ASN A 50 20.52 5.42 8.74
C ASN A 50 20.73 6.81 8.10
N PRO A 51 21.21 7.80 8.87
CA PRO A 51 21.43 9.17 8.38
C PRO A 51 22.39 9.29 7.20
N ALA A 52 23.27 8.31 6.98
CA ALA A 52 24.23 8.31 5.86
C ALA A 52 23.57 8.10 4.49
N LEU A 53 22.29 7.70 4.45
CA LEU A 53 21.49 7.57 3.22
C LEU A 53 20.78 8.88 2.83
N LYS A 54 20.89 9.94 3.63
CA LYS A 54 20.32 11.26 3.28
C LYS A 54 20.86 11.73 1.93
N GLY A 55 19.95 12.08 1.02
CA GLY A 55 20.30 12.52 -0.34
C GLY A 55 20.78 11.42 -1.29
N LYS A 56 20.73 10.13 -0.88
CA LYS A 56 21.15 8.98 -1.70
C LYS A 56 20.01 8.07 -2.13
N LEU A 57 18.78 8.33 -1.67
CA LEU A 57 17.60 7.54 -2.02
C LEU A 57 17.00 8.06 -3.33
N GLY A 58 16.69 7.13 -4.23
CA GLY A 58 15.92 7.38 -5.45
C GLY A 58 14.47 6.93 -5.29
N PHE A 59 13.58 7.49 -6.10
CA PHE A 59 12.15 7.22 -6.07
C PHE A 59 11.64 6.98 -7.48
N PHE A 60 10.83 5.95 -7.65
CA PHE A 60 10.18 5.61 -8.91
C PHE A 60 8.87 4.88 -8.62
N PRO A 61 7.86 5.00 -9.50
CA PRO A 61 6.61 4.25 -9.35
C PRO A 61 6.88 2.74 -9.45
N ILE A 62 6.04 1.93 -8.80
CA ILE A 62 6.12 0.47 -8.96
C ILE A 62 6.06 0.13 -10.46
N PRO A 63 7.04 -0.60 -11.03
CA PRO A 63 7.07 -0.90 -12.45
C PRO A 63 5.85 -1.71 -12.90
N GLY A 64 5.32 -1.37 -14.08
CA GLY A 64 4.23 -2.12 -14.72
C GLY A 64 4.74 -3.22 -15.63
N LYS A 65 3.84 -3.75 -16.46
CA LYS A 65 4.15 -4.84 -17.41
C LYS A 65 4.99 -4.39 -18.62
N SER A 66 5.10 -3.08 -18.86
CA SER A 66 5.96 -2.48 -19.89
C SER A 66 6.79 -1.35 -19.30
N ALA A 67 7.94 -1.06 -19.91
CA ALA A 67 8.92 -0.11 -19.37
C ALA A 67 8.40 1.33 -19.25
N ASP A 68 7.41 1.70 -20.06
CA ASP A 68 6.81 3.02 -20.14
C ASP A 68 5.59 3.20 -19.22
N LYS A 69 5.14 2.14 -18.52
CA LYS A 69 3.91 2.16 -17.74
C LYS A 69 4.14 1.84 -16.26
N PRO A 70 3.72 2.73 -15.34
CA PRO A 70 3.55 2.37 -13.93
C PRO A 70 2.64 1.15 -13.78
N GLY A 71 2.94 0.30 -12.82
CA GLY A 71 2.06 -0.77 -12.38
C GLY A 71 0.87 -0.20 -11.62
N ALA A 72 -0.26 -0.91 -11.65
CA ALA A 72 -1.34 -0.64 -10.74
C ALA A 72 -0.87 -0.89 -9.30
N VAL A 73 -1.18 0.02 -8.40
CA VAL A 73 -0.81 -0.06 -6.99
C VAL A 73 -2.06 -0.19 -6.12
N PHE A 74 -1.89 -0.69 -4.90
CA PHE A 74 -2.95 -0.60 -3.92
C PHE A 74 -3.12 0.87 -3.50
N THR A 75 -4.34 1.39 -3.64
CA THR A 75 -4.75 2.68 -3.09
C THR A 75 -5.63 2.44 -1.88
N GLY A 76 -5.00 2.35 -0.71
CA GLY A 76 -5.67 2.38 0.58
C GLY A 76 -5.72 3.80 1.15
N GLY A 77 -5.98 3.89 2.44
CA GLY A 77 -6.02 5.14 3.17
C GLY A 77 -6.97 5.05 4.36
N SER A 78 -7.29 6.20 4.92
CA SER A 78 -8.31 6.33 5.96
C SER A 78 -9.54 7.01 5.41
N ASP A 79 -10.70 6.47 5.74
CA ASP A 79 -11.98 7.14 5.52
C ASP A 79 -12.41 7.92 6.76
N LEU A 80 -13.09 9.04 6.54
CA LEU A 80 -13.74 9.82 7.59
C LEU A 80 -15.22 9.46 7.59
N VAL A 81 -15.70 8.93 8.71
CA VAL A 81 -17.09 8.50 8.87
C VAL A 81 -17.78 9.30 9.98
N ILE A 82 -19.06 9.62 9.76
CA ILE A 82 -19.91 10.23 10.76
C ILE A 82 -20.79 9.11 11.33
N PRO A 83 -20.65 8.74 12.61
CA PRO A 83 -21.48 7.71 13.20
C PRO A 83 -22.96 8.09 13.14
N THR A 84 -23.82 7.13 12.83
CA THR A 84 -25.29 7.32 12.84
C THR A 84 -25.81 7.76 14.20
N ALA A 85 -25.16 7.30 15.29
CA ALA A 85 -25.47 7.69 16.66
C ALA A 85 -25.00 9.11 17.05
N SER A 86 -24.32 9.85 16.15
CA SER A 86 -23.87 11.21 16.45
C SER A 86 -25.06 12.13 16.66
N THR A 87 -25.06 12.85 17.79
CA THR A 87 -26.05 13.89 18.11
C THR A 87 -25.73 15.24 17.46
N LYS A 88 -24.61 15.34 16.73
CA LYS A 88 -24.14 16.58 16.07
C LYS A 88 -23.84 16.34 14.58
N GLN A 89 -24.83 15.82 13.85
CA GLN A 89 -24.68 15.44 12.44
C GLN A 89 -24.16 16.60 11.58
N ASP A 90 -24.79 17.78 11.65
CA ASP A 90 -24.41 18.92 10.80
C ASP A 90 -23.00 19.46 11.09
N THR A 91 -22.61 19.52 12.37
CA THR A 91 -21.26 19.96 12.75
C THR A 91 -20.20 18.93 12.35
N ALA A 92 -20.49 17.64 12.53
CA ALA A 92 -19.60 16.58 12.06
C ALA A 92 -19.46 16.60 10.53
N TYR A 93 -20.56 16.81 9.81
CA TYR A 93 -20.54 16.98 8.36
C TYR A 93 -19.70 18.18 7.94
N THR A 94 -19.90 19.33 8.57
CA THR A 94 -19.11 20.54 8.29
C THR A 94 -17.62 20.27 8.46
N PHE A 95 -17.22 19.62 9.56
CA PHE A 95 -15.82 19.26 9.78
C PHE A 95 -15.26 18.34 8.70
N VAL A 96 -15.96 17.25 8.36
CA VAL A 96 -15.52 16.31 7.31
C VAL A 96 -15.47 16.99 5.95
N HIS A 97 -16.46 17.83 5.62
CA HIS A 97 -16.51 18.59 4.37
C HIS A 97 -15.31 19.51 4.23
N GLU A 98 -15.02 20.31 5.26
CA GLU A 98 -13.87 21.23 5.25
C GLU A 98 -12.55 20.45 5.14
N LEU A 99 -12.35 19.42 5.96
CA LEU A 99 -11.12 18.63 6.00
C LEU A 99 -10.85 17.90 4.67
N THR A 100 -11.90 17.46 3.98
CA THR A 100 -11.82 16.81 2.66
C THR A 100 -11.83 17.81 1.49
N GLY A 101 -11.98 19.11 1.77
CA GLY A 101 -11.84 20.17 0.79
C GLY A 101 -10.40 20.34 0.30
N ASP A 102 -10.24 20.92 -0.88
CA ASP A 102 -8.95 21.04 -1.58
C ASP A 102 -7.88 21.75 -0.74
N THR A 103 -8.26 22.77 0.04
CA THR A 103 -7.34 23.53 0.90
C THR A 103 -6.67 22.63 1.93
N TRP A 104 -7.45 21.82 2.65
CA TRP A 104 -6.92 20.97 3.72
C TRP A 104 -6.23 19.73 3.16
N GLN A 105 -6.74 19.15 2.07
CA GLN A 105 -6.04 18.05 1.39
C GLN A 105 -4.64 18.44 0.92
N LYS A 106 -4.48 19.62 0.31
CA LYS A 106 -3.14 20.11 -0.10
C LYS A 106 -2.20 20.26 1.10
N LYS A 107 -2.71 20.83 2.21
CA LYS A 107 -1.91 21.01 3.43
C LYS A 107 -1.49 19.68 4.05
N LEU A 108 -2.42 18.72 4.16
CA LEU A 108 -2.14 17.39 4.69
C LEU A 108 -1.15 16.62 3.82
N ALA A 109 -1.33 16.69 2.50
CA ALA A 109 -0.43 16.04 1.55
C ALA A 109 1.02 16.49 1.71
N VAL A 110 1.26 17.80 1.82
CA VAL A 110 2.60 18.35 2.05
C VAL A 110 3.13 18.01 3.45
N ALA A 111 2.29 18.12 4.48
CA ALA A 111 2.73 17.89 5.86
C ALA A 111 3.10 16.43 6.15
N MET A 112 2.43 15.48 5.48
CA MET A 112 2.59 14.04 5.73
C MET A 112 3.31 13.30 4.59
N SER A 113 3.71 14.00 3.53
CA SER A 113 4.17 13.40 2.26
C SER A 113 3.16 12.40 1.67
N TYR A 114 1.86 12.65 1.87
CA TYR A 114 0.76 11.79 1.39
C TYR A 114 0.36 12.16 -0.03
N VAL A 115 -0.05 11.16 -0.82
CA VAL A 115 -0.73 11.41 -2.10
C VAL A 115 -2.13 11.93 -1.80
N PRO A 116 -2.52 13.12 -2.31
CA PRO A 116 -3.89 13.63 -2.17
C PRO A 116 -4.93 12.65 -2.73
N ASN A 117 -6.15 12.66 -2.19
CA ASN A 117 -7.19 11.72 -2.64
C ASN A 117 -7.83 12.09 -4.00
N LYS A 118 -7.48 13.27 -4.56
CA LYS A 118 -7.90 13.70 -5.90
C LYS A 118 -6.69 13.85 -6.81
N THR A 119 -6.79 13.32 -8.02
CA THR A 119 -5.76 13.48 -9.07
C THR A 119 -5.49 14.94 -9.42
N THR A 120 -6.52 15.80 -9.34
CA THR A 120 -6.42 17.26 -9.57
C THR A 120 -5.54 17.98 -8.54
N LEU A 121 -5.23 17.32 -7.41
CA LEU A 121 -4.42 17.88 -6.33
C LEU A 121 -2.99 17.33 -6.31
N ALA A 122 -2.65 16.37 -7.18
CA ALA A 122 -1.34 15.70 -7.18
C ALA A 122 -0.15 16.67 -7.34
N SER A 123 -0.34 17.82 -8.00
CA SER A 123 0.70 18.85 -8.12
C SER A 123 1.15 19.43 -6.78
N ALA A 124 0.35 19.32 -5.73
CA ALA A 124 0.70 19.78 -4.39
C ALA A 124 1.93 19.09 -3.80
N VAL A 125 2.24 17.87 -4.24
CA VAL A 125 3.37 17.08 -3.75
C VAL A 125 4.52 16.97 -4.75
N ALA A 126 4.49 17.72 -5.85
CA ALA A 126 5.49 17.62 -6.92
C ALA A 126 6.93 17.96 -6.47
N ALA A 127 7.08 18.71 -5.37
CA ALA A 127 8.39 19.07 -4.80
C ALA A 127 8.99 17.96 -3.92
N ASP A 128 8.20 16.97 -3.49
CA ASP A 128 8.68 15.79 -2.76
C ASP A 128 8.86 14.64 -3.77
N PRO A 129 10.09 14.20 -4.08
CA PRO A 129 10.33 13.18 -5.10
C PRO A 129 9.65 11.84 -4.79
N GLY A 130 9.51 11.48 -3.50
CA GLY A 130 8.85 10.25 -3.09
C GLY A 130 7.35 10.34 -3.29
N ALA A 131 6.72 11.40 -2.78
CA ALA A 131 5.29 11.61 -2.94
C ALA A 131 4.90 11.81 -4.42
N ALA A 132 5.72 12.50 -5.21
CA ALA A 132 5.53 12.64 -6.65
C ALA A 132 5.55 11.29 -7.38
N ALA A 133 6.51 10.41 -7.08
CA ALA A 133 6.56 9.07 -7.65
C ALA A 133 5.35 8.21 -7.25
N MET A 134 4.91 8.32 -5.99
CA MET A 134 3.70 7.63 -5.51
C MET A 134 2.44 8.15 -6.21
N ALA A 135 2.32 9.46 -6.45
CA ALA A 135 1.17 10.04 -7.15
C ALA A 135 1.00 9.49 -8.58
N VAL A 136 2.12 9.23 -9.28
CA VAL A 136 2.11 8.61 -10.61
C VAL A 136 1.51 7.19 -10.54
N GLY A 137 1.93 6.38 -9.57
CA GLY A 137 1.38 5.03 -9.37
C GLY A 137 -0.10 5.06 -8.94
N ALA A 138 -0.44 5.93 -7.98
CA ALA A 138 -1.79 6.05 -7.42
C ALA A 138 -2.85 6.45 -8.46
N ALA A 139 -2.46 7.18 -9.52
CA ALA A 139 -3.36 7.52 -10.63
C ALA A 139 -3.88 6.29 -11.41
N GLN A 140 -3.23 5.13 -11.26
CA GLN A 140 -3.63 3.84 -11.82
C GLN A 140 -3.98 2.82 -10.74
N GLY A 141 -4.18 3.29 -9.51
CA GLY A 141 -4.36 2.43 -8.35
C GLY A 141 -5.77 1.87 -8.21
N HIS A 142 -5.88 0.81 -7.41
CA HIS A 142 -7.14 0.17 -7.07
C HIS A 142 -7.23 -0.04 -5.56
N ALA A 143 -8.44 0.21 -5.03
CA ALA A 143 -8.80 -0.26 -3.70
C ALA A 143 -9.03 -1.77 -3.71
N THR A 144 -9.17 -2.34 -2.52
CA THR A 144 -9.68 -3.70 -2.35
C THR A 144 -11.15 -3.79 -2.80
N PRO A 145 -11.69 -5.00 -3.07
CA PRO A 145 -13.09 -5.18 -3.42
C PRO A 145 -14.04 -4.51 -2.42
N ASN A 146 -14.90 -3.62 -2.92
CA ASN A 146 -15.88 -2.91 -2.12
C ASN A 146 -17.10 -3.80 -1.83
N THR A 147 -16.97 -4.67 -0.84
CA THR A 147 -18.03 -5.61 -0.41
C THR A 147 -17.97 -5.82 1.10
N PRO A 148 -19.12 -5.96 1.80
CA PRO A 148 -19.15 -6.10 3.26
C PRO A 148 -18.28 -7.25 3.79
N GLY A 149 -18.21 -8.36 3.05
CA GLY A 149 -17.43 -9.53 3.46
C GLY A 149 -15.91 -9.38 3.34
N TRP A 150 -15.41 -8.30 2.72
CA TRP A 150 -13.97 -8.16 2.47
C TRP A 150 -13.15 -8.02 3.76
N ALA A 151 -13.69 -7.37 4.79
CA ALA A 151 -13.03 -7.26 6.09
C ALA A 151 -12.72 -8.64 6.70
N ALA A 152 -13.60 -9.63 6.50
CA ALA A 152 -13.35 -11.00 6.93
C ALA A 152 -12.28 -11.71 6.09
N VAL A 153 -12.16 -11.37 4.80
CA VAL A 153 -11.07 -11.84 3.94
C VAL A 153 -9.74 -11.29 4.44
N GLU A 154 -9.66 -9.99 4.73
CA GLU A 154 -8.44 -9.37 5.26
C GLU A 154 -8.04 -9.94 6.62
N ALA A 155 -9.00 -10.16 7.51
CA ALA A 155 -8.76 -10.75 8.83
C ALA A 155 -8.19 -12.18 8.75
N LYS A 156 -8.63 -12.99 7.78
CA LYS A 156 -8.11 -14.36 7.56
C LYS A 156 -6.86 -14.38 6.68
N ASN A 157 -6.67 -13.38 5.84
CA ASN A 157 -5.55 -13.20 4.91
C ASN A 157 -5.16 -14.43 4.05
N PRO A 158 -6.13 -15.11 3.38
CA PRO A 158 -5.84 -16.30 2.57
C PRO A 158 -4.92 -16.01 1.36
N ILE A 159 -4.81 -14.75 0.95
CA ILE A 159 -3.92 -14.32 -0.14
C ILE A 159 -2.46 -14.46 0.29
N LYS A 160 -2.11 -14.01 1.51
CA LYS A 160 -0.75 -14.19 2.06
C LYS A 160 -0.41 -15.67 2.18
N ASP A 161 -1.32 -16.47 2.73
CA ASP A 161 -1.13 -17.92 2.87
C ASP A 161 -0.89 -18.60 1.51
N TYR A 162 -1.64 -18.21 0.48
CA TYR A 162 -1.41 -18.68 -0.88
C TYR A 162 -0.03 -18.31 -1.41
N MET A 163 0.36 -17.04 -1.25
CA MET A 163 1.65 -16.56 -1.73
C MET A 163 2.80 -17.31 -1.05
N THR A 164 2.77 -17.44 0.27
CA THR A 164 3.77 -18.18 1.04
C THR A 164 3.81 -19.65 0.64
N ALA A 165 2.65 -20.30 0.51
CA ALA A 165 2.57 -21.71 0.12
C ALA A 165 3.19 -21.96 -1.26
N VAL A 166 2.97 -21.08 -2.24
CA VAL A 166 3.60 -21.20 -3.57
C VAL A 166 5.10 -20.94 -3.49
N LEU A 167 5.53 -19.84 -2.85
CA LEU A 167 6.96 -19.50 -2.79
C LEU A 167 7.80 -20.55 -2.04
N THR A 168 7.17 -21.36 -1.20
CA THR A 168 7.78 -22.49 -0.47
C THR A 168 7.65 -23.84 -1.18
N GLY A 169 7.21 -23.85 -2.44
CA GLY A 169 7.22 -25.03 -3.31
C GLY A 169 5.87 -25.71 -3.53
N GLY A 170 4.77 -25.08 -3.10
CA GLY A 170 3.42 -25.57 -3.38
C GLY A 170 3.00 -25.39 -4.84
N ASP A 171 2.19 -26.33 -5.35
CA ASP A 171 1.62 -26.24 -6.70
C ASP A 171 0.71 -25.00 -6.85
N ILE A 172 0.99 -24.17 -7.86
CA ILE A 172 0.33 -22.89 -8.09
C ILE A 172 -1.18 -23.03 -8.21
N GLN A 173 -1.65 -24.01 -9.00
CA GLN A 173 -3.07 -24.18 -9.31
C GLN A 173 -3.82 -24.70 -8.08
N LYS A 174 -3.31 -25.75 -7.43
CA LYS A 174 -3.92 -26.32 -6.22
C LYS A 174 -4.00 -25.29 -5.10
N LYS A 175 -2.93 -24.54 -4.86
CA LYS A 175 -2.92 -23.52 -3.80
C LYS A 175 -3.83 -22.33 -4.14
N ALA A 176 -3.99 -21.99 -5.41
CA ALA A 176 -4.94 -20.96 -5.84
C ALA A 176 -6.40 -21.40 -5.58
N THR A 177 -6.74 -22.66 -5.89
CA THR A 177 -8.06 -23.23 -5.57
C THR A 177 -8.35 -23.15 -4.08
N THR A 178 -7.41 -23.58 -3.23
CA THR A 178 -7.56 -23.50 -1.77
C THR A 178 -7.78 -22.07 -1.29
N ALA A 179 -7.03 -21.09 -1.79
CA ALA A 179 -7.26 -19.69 -1.42
C ALA A 179 -8.58 -19.15 -1.93
N SER A 180 -9.01 -19.51 -3.14
CA SER A 180 -10.31 -19.11 -3.69
C SER A 180 -11.48 -19.61 -2.82
N GLU A 181 -11.41 -20.86 -2.38
CA GLU A 181 -12.39 -21.44 -1.44
C GLU A 181 -12.37 -20.70 -0.09
N ALA A 182 -11.18 -20.41 0.44
CA ALA A 182 -11.03 -19.67 1.69
C ALA A 182 -11.56 -18.23 1.59
N ILE A 183 -11.31 -17.53 0.47
CA ILE A 183 -11.87 -16.21 0.18
C ILE A 183 -13.40 -16.29 0.14
N THR A 184 -13.96 -17.27 -0.57
CA THR A 184 -15.42 -17.46 -0.67
C THR A 184 -16.04 -17.71 0.71
N ALA A 185 -15.44 -18.58 1.52
CA ALA A 185 -15.90 -18.84 2.88
C ALA A 185 -15.77 -17.61 3.79
N ALA A 186 -14.70 -16.83 3.65
CA ALA A 186 -14.51 -15.59 4.40
C ALA A 186 -15.57 -14.54 4.04
N MET A 187 -15.80 -14.33 2.74
CA MET A 187 -16.82 -13.45 2.19
C MET A 187 -18.22 -13.77 2.74
N ASN A 188 -18.56 -15.05 2.86
CA ASN A 188 -19.86 -15.51 3.38
C ASN A 188 -19.96 -15.46 4.92
N SER A 189 -18.85 -15.25 5.63
CA SER A 189 -18.83 -15.17 7.10
C SER A 189 -18.81 -13.74 7.65
N GLY A 190 -18.51 -12.74 6.79
CA GLY A 190 -18.42 -11.33 7.15
C GLY A 190 -19.71 -10.53 6.94
N SER A 191 -20.83 -11.22 6.78
CA SER A 191 -22.17 -10.65 6.54
C SER A 191 -23.10 -10.90 7.72
#